data_AF-A0A0C2VBZ3-F1
#
_entry.id   AF-A0A0C2VBZ3-F1
#
_cell.length_a   1.000
_cell.length_b   1.000
_cell.length_c   1.000
_cell.angle_alpha   90.00
_cell.angle_beta   90.00
_cell.angle_gamma   90.00
#
_symmetry.space_group_name_H-M   'P 1'
#
loop_
_entity.id
_entity.type
_entity.pdbx_description
1 polymer ?
#
loop_
_entity_poly.entity_id
_entity_poly.type
_entity_poly.pdbx_seq_one_letter_code
_entity_poly.pdbx_strand_id
1 'polypeptide(L)' 'MQSIEINNPELESFIKLRYGEDRESLLEDFTKFIKTELIVFEIKKGFDELHEYQKGDIKLNNVDDVIARLRSGN' A
#
# COMPACT_ATOMS: atom_id res chain seq x y z
N MET A 1 6.12 -6.08 22.80
CA MET A 1 6.45 -5.94 21.36
C MET A 1 6.53 -7.34 20.79
N GLN A 2 5.73 -7.66 19.77
CA GLN A 2 5.78 -8.95 19.09
C GLN A 2 7.00 -8.92 18.15
N SER A 3 7.95 -9.85 18.31
CA SER A 3 9.13 -9.93 17.45
C SER A 3 8.75 -10.63 16.15
N ILE A 4 9.02 -9.98 15.02
CA ILE A 4 8.92 -10.62 13.70
C ILE A 4 10.24 -11.34 13.46
N GLU A 5 10.21 -12.68 13.49
CA GLU A 5 11.35 -13.50 13.07
C GLU A 5 11.33 -13.65 11.56
N ILE A 6 12.28 -12.99 10.89
CA ILE A 6 12.48 -13.14 9.44
C ILE A 6 13.34 -14.39 9.26
N ASN A 7 12.70 -15.56 9.20
CA ASN A 7 13.37 -16.86 8.98
C ASN A 7 13.90 -16.99 7.54
N ASN A 8 14.75 -16.05 7.12
CA ASN A 8 15.36 -15.99 5.81
C ASN A 8 16.79 -15.40 5.93
N PRO A 9 17.83 -16.25 5.87
CA PRO A 9 19.23 -15.85 6.06
C PRO A 9 19.74 -14.82 5.05
N GLU A 10 19.22 -14.85 3.81
CA GLU A 10 19.62 -13.91 2.75
C GLU A 10 19.07 -12.51 3.04
N LEU A 11 17.82 -12.43 3.48
CA LEU A 11 17.18 -11.20 3.91
C LEU A 11 17.84 -10.62 5.16
N GLU A 12 18.18 -11.46 6.15
CA GLU A 12 18.95 -11.01 7.31
C GLU A 12 20.32 -10.46 6.92
N SER A 13 21.01 -11.12 5.99
CA SER A 13 22.31 -10.69 5.49
C SER A 13 22.20 -9.36 4.73
N PHE A 14 21.17 -9.21 3.90
CA PHE A 14 20.88 -7.97 3.21
C PHE A 14 20.56 -6.82 4.17
N ILE A 15 19.71 -7.06 5.17
CA ILE A 15 19.34 -6.04 6.17
C ILE A 15 20.59 -5.60 6.94
N LYS A 16 21.42 -6.54 7.39
CA LYS A 16 22.68 -6.23 8.07
C LYS A 16 23.64 -5.46 7.17
N LEU A 17 23.79 -5.84 5.90
CA LEU A 17 24.68 -5.15 4.97
C LEU A 17 24.23 -3.73 4.65
N ARG A 18 22.92 -3.52 4.49
CA ARG A 18 22.35 -2.25 4.04
C ARG A 18 22.12 -1.25 5.16
N TYR A 19 21.69 -1.71 6.33
CA TYR A 19 21.29 -0.86 7.45
C TYR A 19 22.23 -0.98 8.65
N GLY A 20 22.96 -2.09 8.80
CA GLY A 20 23.88 -2.29 9.92
C GLY A 20 23.17 -2.16 11.27
N GLU A 21 23.56 -1.15 12.05
CA GLU A 21 22.93 -0.79 13.34
C GLU A 21 21.87 0.32 13.22
N ASP A 22 21.72 0.94 12.05
CA ASP A 22 20.76 2.00 11.79
C ASP A 22 19.34 1.46 11.61
N ARG A 23 18.69 1.23 12.75
CA ARG A 23 17.31 0.73 12.83
C ARG A 23 16.28 1.77 12.39
N GLU A 24 16.59 3.06 12.49
CA GLU A 24 15.65 4.13 12.15
C GLU A 24 15.45 4.20 10.64
N SER A 25 16.54 4.17 9.87
CA SER A 25 16.48 4.12 8.41
C SER A 25 15.76 2.87 7.89
N LEU A 26 16.01 1.69 8.50
CA LEU A 26 15.29 0.46 8.17
C LEU A 26 13.77 0.61 8.38
N LEU A 27 13.36 1.17 9.52
CA LEU A 27 11.96 1.36 9.84
C LEU A 27 11.30 2.39 8.92
N GLU A 28 12.02 3.45 8.56
CA GLU A 28 11.54 4.47 7.63
C GLU A 28 11.29 3.88 6.23
N ASP A 29 12.26 3.14 5.69
CA ASP A 29 12.14 2.50 4.38
C ASP A 29 11.04 1.43 4.37
N PHE A 30 10.91 0.64 5.44
CA PHE A 30 9.80 -0.29 5.60
C PHE A 30 8.44 0.44 5.61
N THR A 31 8.35 1.56 6.33
CA THR A 31 7.12 2.36 6.38
C THR A 31 6.78 2.95 5.01
N LYS A 32 7.77 3.44 4.26
CA LYS A 32 7.60 3.93 2.89
C LYS A 32 7.09 2.83 1.95
N PHE A 33 7.65 1.64 2.05
CA PHE A 33 7.21 0.48 1.29
C PHE A 33 5.74 0.16 1.56
N ILE A 34 5.34 0.02 2.83
CA ILE A 34 3.95 -0.27 3.19
C ILE A 34 2.99 0.81 2.69
N LYS A 35 3.34 2.10 2.84
CA LYS A 35 2.53 3.20 2.33
C LYS A 35 2.36 3.13 0.80
N THR A 36 3.42 2.77 0.09
CA THR A 36 3.40 2.63 -1.36
C THR A 36 2.50 1.47 -1.79
N GLU A 37 2.62 0.31 -1.15
CA GLU A 37 1.76 -0.85 -1.44
C GLU A 37 0.29 -0.56 -1.17
N LEU A 38 -0.05 0.17 -0.10
CA LEU A 38 -1.42 0.60 0.18
C LEU A 38 -1.96 1.51 -0.92
N ILE A 39 -1.17 2.48 -1.39
CA ILE A 39 -1.58 3.36 -2.49
C ILE A 39 -1.79 2.55 -3.78
N VAL A 40 -0.87 1.63 -4.10
CA VAL A 40 -1.00 0.76 -5.28
C VAL A 40 -2.25 -0.10 -5.19
N PHE A 41 -2.55 -0.64 -4.02
CA PHE A 41 -3.76 -1.41 -3.77
C PHE A 41 -5.03 -0.58 -4.01
N GLU A 42 -5.12 0.63 -3.44
CA GLU A 42 -6.29 1.52 -3.63
C GLU A 42 -6.44 1.95 -5.09
N ILE A 43 -5.35 2.24 -5.79
CA ILE A 43 -5.38 2.56 -7.23
C ILE A 43 -5.93 1.37 -8.02
N LYS A 44 -5.43 0.15 -7.79
CA LYS A 44 -5.92 -1.06 -8.47
C LYS A 44 -7.40 -1.28 -8.23
N LYS A 45 -7.83 -1.16 -6.97
CA LYS A 45 -9.25 -1.27 -6.60
C LYS A 45 -10.10 -0.23 -7.35
N GLY A 46 -9.66 1.01 -7.45
CA GLY A 46 -10.37 2.05 -8.21
C GLY A 46 -10.48 1.73 -9.71
N PHE A 47 -9.44 1.13 -10.30
CA PHE A 47 -9.50 0.65 -11.69
C PHE A 47 -10.45 -0.54 -11.87
N ASP A 48 -10.45 -1.49 -10.93
CA ASP A 48 -11.35 -2.64 -10.95
C ASP A 48 -12.82 -2.20 -10.84
N GLU A 49 -13.13 -1.27 -9.93
CA GLU A 49 -14.48 -0.68 -9.77
C GLU A 49 -14.93 0.05 -11.05
N LEU A 50 -14.02 0.79 -11.71
CA LEU A 50 -14.30 1.43 -13.00
C LEU A 50 -14.56 0.41 -14.11
N HIS A 51 -13.81 -0.69 -14.14
CA HIS A 51 -13.97 -1.76 -15.13
C HIS A 51 -15.30 -2.49 -14.95
N GLU A 52 -15.70 -2.77 -13.71
CA GLU A 52 -17.01 -3.36 -13.38
C GLU A 52 -18.17 -2.41 -13.72
N TYR A 53 -18.00 -1.10 -13.52
CA TYR A 53 -18.95 -0.09 -14.01
C TYR A 53 -19.08 -0.10 -15.54
N GLN A 54 -17.95 -0.12 -16.26
CA GLN A 54 -17.95 -0.13 -17.73
C GLN A 54 -18.58 -1.40 -18.33
N LYS A 55 -18.48 -2.53 -17.62
CA LYS A 55 -19.16 -3.78 -17.99
C LYS A 55 -20.67 -3.77 -17.76
N GLY A 56 -21.19 -2.75 -17.05
CA GLY A 56 -22.60 -2.63 -16.71
C GLY A 56 -23.02 -3.45 -15.48
N ASP A 57 -22.06 -4.03 -14.76
CA ASP A 57 -22.31 -4.86 -13.57
C ASP A 57 -22.56 -4.02 -12.31
N ILE A 58 -22.21 -2.74 -12.32
CA ILE A 58 -22.43 -1.79 -11.23
C ILE A 58 -22.95 -0.47 -11.80
N LYS A 59 -23.98 0.14 -11.18
CA LYS A 59 -24.34 1.54 -11.43
C LYS A 59 -23.54 2.43 -10.47
N LEU A 60 -22.60 3.21 -10.99
CA LEU A 60 -22.05 4.35 -10.24
C LEU A 60 -23.19 5.34 -10.05
N ASN A 61 -23.74 5.39 -8.85
CA ASN A 61 -24.76 6.36 -8.48
C ASN A 61 -24.09 7.74 -8.33
N ASN A 62 -23.87 8.37 -9.47
CA ASN A 62 -23.35 9.72 -9.66
C ASN A 62 -21.83 9.90 -9.45
N VAL A 63 -21.18 10.49 -10.46
CA VAL A 63 -19.76 10.88 -10.47
C VAL A 63 -19.45 11.86 -9.32
N ASP A 64 -20.44 12.64 -8.89
CA ASP A 64 -20.30 13.58 -7.78
C ASP A 64 -19.98 12.88 -6.43
N ASP A 65 -20.53 11.70 -6.18
CA ASP A 65 -20.30 10.94 -4.94
C ASP A 65 -18.88 10.37 -4.88
N VAL A 66 -18.33 9.98 -6.03
CA VAL A 66 -16.94 9.49 -6.14
C VAL A 66 -15.97 10.64 -5.90
N ILE A 67 -16.21 11.81 -6.50
CA ILE A 67 -15.36 12.99 -6.29
C ILE A 67 -15.46 13.51 -4.85
N ALA A 68 -16.64 13.44 -4.23
CA ALA A 68 -16.82 13.83 -2.83
C ALA A 68 -15.98 12.95 -1.88
N ARG A 69 -15.97 11.63 -2.07
CA ARG A 69 -15.21 10.69 -1.24
C ARG A 69 -13.70 10.87 -1.35
N LEU A 70 -13.20 11.12 -2.56
CA LEU A 70 -11.77 11.41 -2.79
C LEU A 70 -11.33 12.73 -2.16
N ARG A 71 -12.24 13.72 -2.05
CA ARG A 71 -11.96 15.01 -1.41
C ARG A 71 -12.08 14.98 0.11
N SER A 72 -12.90 14.09 0.67
CA SER A 72 -13.08 13.95 2.12
C SER A 72 -12.02 13.07 2.80
N GLY A 73 -11.08 12.49 2.05
CA GLY A 73 -10.02 11.61 2.56
C GLY A 73 -8.74 12.32 3.02
N ASN A 74 -8.80 13.60 3.41
CA ASN A 74 -7.69 14.36 4.02
C ASN A 74 -7.94 14.61 5.51
#